data_AF-A0A2T9WUW2-F1
#
_entry.id   AF-A0A2T9WUW2-F1
#
_cell.length_a   1.000
_cell.length_b   1.000
_cell.length_c   1.000
_cell.angle_alpha   90.00
_cell.angle_beta   90.00
_cell.angle_gamma   90.00
#
_symmetry.space_group_name_H-M   'P 1'
#
loop_
_entity.id
_entity.type
_entity.pdbx_description
1 polymer ?
#
loop_
_entity_poly.entity_id
_entity_poly.type
_entity_poly.pdbx_seq_one_letter_code
_entity_poly.pdbx_strand_id
1 'polypeptide(L)'
;MNELDILRSMENKEFVRFIAEKVLPKIGYEYHSIKITDGPGDKGCDIIAFNIKHKKWVCIQIKKYSEDKKVDSKEVVYTIHGMKEYGCKRGLIITTSDFTPPALQTIYKYRLWYINGSELVKIIRKYNIGLPVTSELILDNNRTDNSKITLEDVKFPFTNIKDAGAFIPISISEAIKIAKKKLSRYKEVKLISVKAHLKRLYIFKGKVSYKLNGRKSRRFIISIDGDGKIYWEIPTLVKNLNCEVEYETNSEFYYNARDQIIKIAENLVPQGAIIKKIKPEGHKLAWVVSYYILRFKVGLTKASVVVGRKGDIRNIIFDPLDERKVEEFYKGKIVKQDKEIKVIRELNDNFLEEITINEVGEAIKSIKRIKPEYAISLARDFYNIHKGESRFVEVSDGIKVDIFFNNYHYLAKINNEGEIVDKVVVPDINTYEGTEKGYNKKRRCLIVKEGKEIKVINDNGVIERKDIPTGIFSKLKFLINNIITSNYSIDTDDPLELL
;
A
#
# COMPACT_ATOMS: atom_id res chain seq x y z
N MET A 1 -5.31 12.27 6.72
CA MET A 1 -5.35 13.74 6.68
C MET A 1 -5.16 14.23 8.11
N ASN A 2 -4.00 14.82 8.39
CA ASN A 2 -3.64 15.52 9.63
C ASN A 2 -4.38 16.88 9.67
N GLU A 3 -4.56 17.49 10.83
CA GLU A 3 -5.20 18.81 10.97
C GLU A 3 -4.56 19.87 10.05
N LEU A 4 -3.23 19.84 9.85
CA LEU A 4 -2.57 20.74 8.90
C LEU A 4 -3.01 20.52 7.45
N ASP A 5 -3.33 19.29 7.05
CA ASP A 5 -3.79 18.99 5.70
C ASP A 5 -5.19 19.58 5.47
N ILE A 6 -6.07 19.49 6.48
CA ILE A 6 -7.40 20.11 6.46
C ILE A 6 -7.27 21.64 6.37
N LEU A 7 -6.39 22.24 7.17
CA LEU A 7 -6.12 23.69 7.10
C LEU A 7 -5.56 24.11 5.74
N ARG A 8 -4.71 23.28 5.12
CA ARG A 8 -4.12 23.55 3.80
C ARG A 8 -5.11 23.36 2.65
N SER A 9 -6.10 22.49 2.80
CA SER A 9 -7.14 22.24 1.80
C SER A 9 -8.25 23.29 1.77
N MET A 10 -8.42 24.10 2.82
CA MET A 10 -9.37 25.22 2.83
C MET A 10 -9.07 26.23 1.73
N GLU A 11 -10.08 26.90 1.20
CA GLU A 11 -9.85 28.06 0.35
C GLU A 11 -9.12 29.17 1.11
N ASN A 12 -8.33 30.01 0.43
CA ASN A 12 -7.49 31.02 1.14
C ASN A 12 -8.32 31.96 2.03
N LYS A 13 -9.47 32.43 1.52
CA LYS A 13 -10.40 33.27 2.29
C LYS A 13 -11.05 32.51 3.45
N GLU A 14 -11.38 31.25 3.23
CA GLU A 14 -11.95 30.37 4.26
C GLU A 14 -10.96 30.13 5.40
N PHE A 15 -9.69 29.89 5.07
CA PHE A 15 -8.64 29.71 6.07
C PHE A 15 -8.44 30.98 6.91
N VAL A 16 -8.41 32.17 6.27
CA VAL A 16 -8.34 33.46 6.98
C VAL A 16 -9.53 33.62 7.92
N ARG A 17 -10.75 33.34 7.44
CA ARG A 17 -11.97 33.42 8.25
C ARG A 17 -11.97 32.42 9.40
N PHE A 18 -11.50 31.19 9.18
CA PHE A 18 -11.34 30.18 10.21
C PHE A 18 -10.41 30.66 11.33
N ILE A 19 -9.25 31.22 10.97
CA ILE A 19 -8.32 31.81 11.96
C ILE A 19 -8.99 32.96 12.72
N ALA A 20 -9.64 33.88 12.00
CA ALA A 20 -10.32 35.04 12.57
C ALA A 20 -11.40 34.66 13.59
N GLU A 21 -12.29 33.76 13.22
CA GLU A 21 -13.51 33.48 13.99
C GLU A 21 -13.29 32.39 15.05
N LYS A 22 -12.40 31.42 14.79
CA LYS A 22 -12.30 30.21 15.61
C LYS A 22 -11.02 30.16 16.45
N VAL A 23 -9.90 30.67 15.92
CA VAL A 23 -8.59 30.57 16.58
C VAL A 23 -8.27 31.79 17.42
N LEU A 24 -8.31 32.99 16.85
CA LEU A 24 -7.93 34.23 17.55
C LEU A 24 -8.69 34.48 18.87
N PRO A 25 -10.03 34.27 18.95
CA PRO A 25 -10.76 34.48 20.20
C PRO A 25 -10.29 33.56 21.33
N LYS A 26 -9.90 32.31 20.99
CA LYS A 26 -9.45 31.31 21.97
C LYS A 26 -8.06 31.61 22.53
N ILE A 27 -7.25 32.39 21.81
CA ILE A 27 -5.89 32.77 22.23
C ILE A 27 -5.78 34.21 22.74
N GLY A 28 -6.91 34.82 23.12
CA GLY A 28 -6.94 36.08 23.87
C GLY A 28 -7.06 37.35 23.03
N TYR A 29 -7.63 37.24 21.82
CA TYR A 29 -8.06 38.40 21.03
C TYR A 29 -9.55 38.67 21.24
N GLU A 30 -9.93 39.94 21.28
CA GLU A 30 -11.31 40.35 21.53
C GLU A 30 -12.18 40.14 20.28
N TYR A 31 -13.20 39.29 20.39
CA TYR A 31 -14.04 38.86 19.27
C TYR A 31 -14.58 40.01 18.41
N HIS A 32 -15.16 41.04 19.03
CA HIS A 32 -15.75 42.19 18.34
C HIS A 32 -14.72 43.14 17.70
N SER A 33 -13.44 42.99 18.04
CA SER A 33 -12.34 43.81 17.48
C SER A 33 -11.72 43.21 16.21
N ILE A 34 -12.06 41.97 15.87
CA ILE A 34 -11.44 41.22 14.78
C ILE A 34 -12.02 41.73 13.45
N LYS A 35 -11.16 42.39 12.66
CA LYS A 35 -11.49 42.90 11.33
C LYS A 35 -10.58 42.26 10.30
N ILE A 36 -11.14 41.48 9.38
CA ILE A 36 -10.44 41.01 8.19
C ILE A 36 -10.25 42.21 7.27
N THR A 37 -9.03 42.41 6.78
CA THR A 37 -8.73 43.41 5.76
C THR A 37 -8.87 42.71 4.41
N ASP A 38 -9.96 43.00 3.69
CA ASP A 38 -10.21 42.44 2.36
C ASP A 38 -9.99 43.56 1.31
N GLY A 39 -8.95 43.46 0.48
CA GLY A 39 -8.75 44.37 -0.65
C GLY A 39 -7.58 44.03 -1.59
N PRO A 40 -7.55 44.55 -2.85
CA PRO A 40 -6.42 44.35 -3.74
C PRO A 40 -5.17 45.05 -3.19
N GLY A 41 -4.19 44.26 -2.75
CA GLY A 41 -2.91 44.76 -2.24
C GLY A 41 -2.91 45.05 -0.75
N ASP A 42 -3.25 44.06 0.09
CA ASP A 42 -3.39 44.11 1.57
C ASP A 42 -2.15 44.52 2.39
N LYS A 43 -1.14 45.15 1.78
CA LYS A 43 -0.03 45.88 2.43
C LYS A 43 0.69 45.16 3.59
N GLY A 44 0.56 43.83 3.66
CA GLY A 44 1.13 42.99 4.70
C GLY A 44 0.26 42.74 5.94
N CYS A 45 -1.06 42.95 5.90
CA CYS A 45 -1.98 42.66 6.99
C CYS A 45 -3.21 41.95 6.46
N ASP A 46 -3.61 40.81 7.02
CA ASP A 46 -4.85 40.11 6.64
C ASP A 46 -5.96 40.31 7.70
N ILE A 47 -5.58 40.54 8.96
CA ILE A 47 -6.50 40.78 10.07
C ILE A 47 -5.93 41.84 11.01
N ILE A 48 -6.79 42.74 11.49
CA ILE A 48 -6.51 43.64 12.60
C ILE A 48 -7.36 43.21 13.79
N ALA A 49 -6.76 43.07 14.96
CA ALA A 49 -7.47 42.70 16.18
C ALA A 49 -6.83 43.28 17.45
N PHE A 50 -7.64 43.47 18.48
CA PHE A 50 -7.17 43.89 19.80
C PHE A 50 -6.83 42.67 20.67
N ASN A 51 -5.60 42.63 21.19
CA ASN A 51 -5.19 41.58 22.12
C ASN A 51 -5.48 42.01 23.56
N ILE A 52 -6.37 41.28 24.24
CA ILE A 52 -6.86 41.61 25.59
C ILE A 52 -5.70 41.57 26.61
N LYS A 53 -4.89 40.51 26.56
CA LYS A 53 -3.79 40.28 27.52
C LYS A 53 -2.72 41.37 27.45
N HIS A 54 -2.43 41.86 26.24
CA HIS A 54 -1.36 42.82 26.01
C HIS A 54 -1.85 44.25 25.73
N LYS A 55 -3.17 44.48 25.81
CA LYS A 55 -3.85 45.78 25.66
C LYS A 55 -3.37 46.59 24.46
N LYS A 56 -3.32 45.97 23.27
CA LYS A 56 -2.85 46.65 22.04
C LYS A 56 -3.45 46.06 20.78
N TRP A 57 -3.58 46.92 19.77
CA TRP A 57 -3.91 46.55 18.40
C TRP A 57 -2.75 45.80 17.74
N VAL A 58 -3.09 44.71 17.06
CA VAL A 58 -2.17 43.78 16.42
C VAL A 58 -2.56 43.64 14.95
N CYS A 59 -1.57 43.83 14.07
CA CYS A 59 -1.68 43.46 12.67
C CYS A 59 -1.28 41.99 12.52
N ILE A 60 -2.12 41.20 11.87
CA ILE A 60 -1.97 39.75 11.78
C ILE A 60 -1.87 39.37 10.30
N GLN A 61 -0.77 38.74 9.92
CA GLN A 61 -0.57 38.16 8.60
C GLN A 61 -0.70 36.65 8.68
N ILE A 62 -1.46 36.07 7.77
CA ILE A 62 -1.75 34.66 7.61
C ILE A 62 -1.08 34.17 6.31
N LYS A 63 -0.33 33.06 6.41
CA LYS A 63 0.29 32.39 5.25
C LYS A 63 -0.03 30.90 5.25
N LYS A 64 -0.92 30.49 4.36
CA LYS A 64 -1.23 29.07 4.11
C LYS A 64 -0.21 28.47 3.15
N TYR A 65 0.88 27.92 3.68
CA TYR A 65 1.95 27.29 2.89
C TYR A 65 2.00 25.77 3.10
N SER A 66 2.53 25.09 2.08
CA SER A 66 2.93 23.68 2.16
C SER A 66 4.11 23.52 3.12
N GLU A 67 4.38 22.27 3.55
CA GLU A 67 5.46 21.98 4.49
C GLU A 67 6.84 22.38 3.97
N ASP A 68 7.07 22.24 2.66
CA ASP A 68 8.35 22.57 2.02
C ASP A 68 8.54 24.08 1.79
N LYS A 69 7.46 24.87 1.81
CA LYS A 69 7.52 26.32 1.63
C LYS A 69 7.47 27.02 2.98
N LYS A 70 8.58 27.61 3.39
CA LYS A 70 8.70 28.36 4.65
C LYS A 70 8.46 29.86 4.43
N VAL A 71 8.03 30.55 5.48
CA VAL A 71 7.90 32.02 5.50
C VAL A 71 9.29 32.65 5.51
N ASP A 72 9.54 33.55 4.58
CA ASP A 72 10.79 34.27 4.38
C ASP A 72 10.80 35.66 5.07
N SER A 73 11.94 36.33 5.05
CA SER A 73 12.09 37.66 5.65
C SER A 73 11.23 38.73 4.96
N LYS A 74 10.94 38.59 3.68
CA LYS A 74 10.16 39.56 2.89
C LYS A 74 8.73 39.63 3.42
N GLU A 75 8.10 38.48 3.71
CA GLU A 75 6.76 38.46 4.29
C GLU A 75 6.72 39.08 5.71
N VAL A 76 7.76 38.89 6.50
CA VAL A 76 7.89 39.52 7.82
C VAL A 76 8.01 41.05 7.68
N VAL A 77 8.80 41.53 6.70
CA VAL A 77 8.95 42.96 6.40
C VAL A 77 7.64 43.58 5.93
N TYR A 78 6.87 42.88 5.10
CA TYR A 78 5.53 43.34 4.73
C TYR A 78 4.61 43.46 5.94
N THR A 79 4.66 42.51 6.87
CA THR A 79 3.89 42.61 8.12
C THR A 79 4.25 43.87 8.92
N ILE A 80 5.53 44.24 8.96
CA ILE A 80 5.98 45.49 9.60
C ILE A 80 5.45 46.72 8.89
N HIS A 81 5.34 46.69 7.55
CA HIS A 81 4.75 47.76 6.79
C HIS A 81 3.26 47.92 7.12
N GLY A 82 2.49 46.84 7.07
CA GLY A 82 1.07 46.84 7.45
C GLY A 82 0.85 47.29 8.89
N MET A 83 1.72 46.90 9.83
CA MET A 83 1.67 47.42 11.20
C MET A 83 1.75 48.95 11.26
N LYS A 84 2.66 49.57 10.50
CA LYS A 84 2.83 51.02 10.51
C LYS A 84 1.62 51.73 9.94
N GLU A 85 1.12 51.19 8.83
CA GLU A 85 -0.01 51.77 8.12
C GLU A 85 -1.31 51.73 8.92
N TYR A 86 -1.60 50.60 9.56
CA TYR A 86 -2.79 50.44 10.38
C TYR A 86 -2.59 50.89 11.84
N GLY A 87 -1.50 51.59 12.16
CA GLY A 87 -1.21 52.10 13.51
C GLY A 87 -1.09 51.01 14.59
N CYS A 88 -0.80 49.77 14.21
CA CYS A 88 -0.73 48.63 15.13
C CYS A 88 0.59 48.61 15.88
N LYS A 89 0.53 48.47 17.21
CA LYS A 89 1.73 48.42 18.08
C LYS A 89 2.47 47.08 17.97
N ARG A 90 1.89 46.10 17.28
CA ARG A 90 2.41 44.73 17.20
C ARG A 90 2.02 44.02 15.91
N GLY A 91 2.89 43.13 15.45
CA GLY A 91 2.63 42.18 14.37
C GLY A 91 2.57 40.74 14.88
N LEU A 92 1.70 39.93 14.30
CA LEU A 92 1.62 38.48 14.49
C LEU A 92 1.61 37.81 13.11
N ILE A 93 2.42 36.78 12.91
CA ILE A 93 2.41 35.99 11.68
C ILE A 93 1.96 34.57 12.00
N ILE A 94 0.93 34.07 11.32
CA ILE A 94 0.38 32.72 11.49
C ILE A 94 0.59 31.96 10.18
N THR A 95 1.14 30.75 10.26
CA THR A 95 1.33 29.91 9.07
C THR A 95 1.02 28.44 9.32
N THR A 96 0.62 27.71 8.28
CA THR A 96 0.53 26.24 8.25
C THR A 96 1.88 25.55 8.01
N SER A 97 2.95 26.32 7.82
CA SER A 97 4.32 25.82 7.61
C SER A 97 5.25 26.29 8.73
N ASP A 98 6.52 26.52 8.45
CA ASP A 98 7.51 27.03 9.38
C ASP A 98 8.19 28.29 8.84
N PHE A 99 9.06 28.90 9.64
CA PHE A 99 9.80 30.10 9.27
C PHE A 99 11.23 29.77 8.84
N THR A 100 11.74 30.51 7.87
CA THR A 100 13.18 30.45 7.54
C THR A 100 14.01 31.09 8.66
N PRO A 101 15.29 30.71 8.83
CA PRO A 101 16.15 31.35 9.83
C PRO A 101 16.26 32.89 9.70
N PRO A 102 16.38 33.48 8.49
CA PRO A 102 16.33 34.93 8.31
C PRO A 102 15.00 35.57 8.72
N ALA A 103 13.87 34.90 8.46
CA ALA A 103 12.55 35.37 8.89
C ALA A 103 12.46 35.43 10.42
N LEU A 104 12.90 34.37 11.11
CA LEU A 104 12.94 34.35 12.58
C LEU A 104 13.86 35.44 13.15
N GLN A 105 15.03 35.67 12.56
CA GLN A 105 15.91 36.77 12.97
C GLN A 105 15.20 38.14 12.85
N THR A 106 14.46 38.34 11.76
CA THR A 106 13.69 39.56 11.52
C THR A 106 12.55 39.72 12.53
N ILE A 107 11.80 38.64 12.77
CA ILE A 107 10.76 38.58 13.80
C ILE A 107 11.34 38.97 15.17
N TYR A 108 12.46 38.38 15.59
CA TYR A 108 13.08 38.71 16.87
C TYR A 108 13.60 40.15 16.93
N LYS A 109 14.21 40.66 15.84
CA LYS A 109 14.73 42.03 15.76
C LYS A 109 13.63 43.08 15.96
N TYR A 110 12.53 42.95 15.25
CA TYR A 110 11.35 43.84 15.37
C TYR A 110 10.36 43.38 16.44
N ARG A 111 10.80 42.37 17.18
CA ARG A 111 10.12 41.69 18.27
C ARG A 111 8.85 40.93 17.89
N LEU A 112 8.32 40.86 16.66
CA LEU A 112 6.98 40.33 16.31
C LEU A 112 6.60 39.00 17.00
N TRP A 113 5.29 38.73 17.08
CA TRP A 113 4.80 37.40 17.46
C TRP A 113 4.66 36.50 16.24
N TYR A 114 4.69 35.20 16.46
CA TYR A 114 4.47 34.21 15.40
C TYR A 114 3.80 32.96 15.95
N ILE A 115 3.11 32.24 15.06
CA ILE A 115 2.52 30.91 15.28
C ILE A 115 2.85 30.09 14.03
N ASN A 116 3.69 29.07 14.17
CA ASN A 116 3.96 28.13 13.08
C ASN A 116 2.91 27.01 13.01
N GLY A 117 2.99 26.15 11.99
CA GLY A 117 1.99 25.10 11.77
C GLY A 117 1.86 24.14 12.95
N SER A 118 2.97 23.80 13.60
CA SER A 118 2.96 22.91 14.76
C SER A 118 2.29 23.55 15.99
N GLU A 119 2.51 24.85 16.20
CA GLU A 119 1.89 25.63 17.27
C GLU A 119 0.40 25.85 17.02
N LEU A 120 0.02 26.09 15.76
CA LEU A 120 -1.37 26.24 15.35
C LEU A 120 -2.17 24.96 15.65
N VAL A 121 -1.63 23.78 15.33
CA VAL A 121 -2.27 22.49 15.68
C VAL A 121 -2.38 22.31 17.19
N LYS A 122 -1.34 22.68 17.96
CA LYS A 122 -1.40 22.62 19.43
C LYS A 122 -2.51 23.50 19.97
N ILE A 123 -2.70 24.69 19.43
CA ILE A 123 -3.79 25.62 19.81
C ILE A 123 -5.14 24.99 19.49
N ILE A 124 -5.32 24.47 18.27
CA ILE A 124 -6.56 23.80 17.83
C ILE A 124 -6.94 22.67 18.77
N ARG A 125 -5.99 21.78 19.08
CA ARG A 125 -6.21 20.66 20.00
C ARG A 125 -6.48 21.13 21.43
N LYS A 126 -5.69 22.07 21.94
CA LYS A 126 -5.80 22.57 23.32
C LYS A 126 -7.17 23.20 23.60
N TYR A 127 -7.72 23.92 22.63
CA TYR A 127 -9.00 24.61 22.76
C TYR A 127 -10.17 23.88 22.09
N ASN A 128 -9.95 22.63 21.65
CA ASN A 128 -10.93 21.79 20.96
C ASN A 128 -11.67 22.53 19.83
N ILE A 129 -10.91 23.22 18.97
CA ILE A 129 -11.45 24.02 17.87
C ILE A 129 -11.87 23.08 16.73
N GLY A 130 -13.16 23.05 16.41
CA GLY A 130 -13.69 22.23 15.32
C GLY A 130 -13.17 22.69 13.96
N LEU A 131 -12.67 21.75 13.14
CA LEU A 131 -12.21 22.00 11.78
C LEU A 131 -13.38 21.84 10.79
N PRO A 132 -13.58 22.75 9.83
CA PRO A 132 -14.57 22.56 8.78
C PRO A 132 -14.14 21.42 7.86
N VAL A 133 -15.02 20.44 7.71
CA VAL A 133 -14.87 19.29 6.81
C VAL A 133 -15.61 19.69 5.53
N THR A 134 -14.90 19.90 4.42
CA THR A 134 -15.51 20.35 3.15
C THR A 134 -16.39 19.27 2.53
N SER A 135 -17.48 19.70 1.89
CA SER A 135 -18.62 18.90 1.42
C SER A 135 -18.30 17.81 0.38
N GLU A 136 -17.11 17.82 -0.22
CA GLU A 136 -16.61 16.70 -1.05
C GLU A 136 -16.34 15.43 -0.23
N LEU A 137 -16.35 15.52 1.11
CA LEU A 137 -16.22 14.40 2.03
C LEU A 137 -17.57 13.75 2.43
N ILE A 138 -18.71 14.26 1.94
CA ILE A 138 -20.05 13.74 2.29
C ILE A 138 -20.54 12.69 1.28
N LEU A 139 -20.07 12.68 0.03
CA LEU A 139 -20.55 11.73 -0.99
C LEU A 139 -20.01 10.30 -0.82
N ASP A 140 -18.95 10.08 -0.03
CA ASP A 140 -18.45 8.73 0.30
C ASP A 140 -19.09 8.15 1.58
N ASN A 141 -19.88 8.93 2.35
CA ASN A 141 -20.48 8.49 3.61
C ASN A 141 -21.91 7.95 3.48
N ASN A 142 -22.49 7.93 2.27
CA ASN A 142 -23.81 7.36 1.99
C ASN A 142 -23.75 5.93 1.39
N ARG A 143 -22.73 5.16 1.75
CA ARG A 143 -22.92 3.73 1.97
C ARG A 143 -22.78 3.53 3.47
N THR A 144 -23.95 3.48 4.11
CA THR A 144 -24.14 2.95 5.46
C THR A 144 -23.19 1.81 5.72
N ASP A 145 -22.18 2.07 6.54
CA ASP A 145 -21.76 1.07 7.51
C ASP A 145 -21.49 1.74 8.85
N ASN A 146 -22.22 1.27 9.84
CA ASN A 146 -22.16 1.68 11.24
C ASN A 146 -20.82 1.25 11.86
N SER A 147 -19.71 1.79 11.38
CA SER A 147 -18.46 1.76 12.11
C SER A 147 -18.20 3.15 12.70
N LYS A 148 -18.76 3.35 13.91
CA LYS A 148 -17.87 3.78 14.99
C LYS A 148 -16.59 2.96 14.76
N ILE A 149 -15.45 3.59 14.52
CA ILE A 149 -14.19 2.91 14.77
C ILE A 149 -14.16 2.77 16.29
N THR A 150 -14.93 1.82 16.80
CA THR A 150 -14.54 1.05 17.95
C THR A 150 -13.13 0.60 17.58
N LEU A 151 -12.15 1.18 18.27
CA LEU A 151 -11.00 0.38 18.65
C LEU A 151 -11.62 -0.92 19.13
N GLU A 152 -11.61 -1.97 18.30
CA GLU A 152 -11.83 -3.31 18.81
C GLU A 152 -11.00 -3.39 20.08
N ASP A 153 -11.59 -3.87 21.19
CA ASP A 153 -11.03 -3.87 22.54
C ASP A 153 -9.78 -4.75 22.67
N VAL A 154 -8.80 -4.57 21.78
CA VAL A 154 -7.44 -5.04 21.91
C VAL A 154 -6.84 -4.21 23.02
N LYS A 155 -6.99 -4.72 24.25
CA LYS A 155 -6.30 -4.21 25.42
C LYS A 155 -4.81 -4.44 25.21
N PHE A 156 -4.12 -3.41 24.74
CA PHE A 156 -2.67 -3.43 24.70
C PHE A 156 -2.10 -3.39 26.12
N PRO A 157 -0.95 -4.03 26.37
CA PRO A 157 -0.29 -3.90 27.65
C PRO A 157 0.05 -2.44 27.91
N PHE A 158 -0.20 -2.01 29.15
CA PHE A 158 0.19 -0.70 29.62
C PHE A 158 1.62 -0.76 30.14
N THR A 159 2.55 -0.15 29.42
CA THR A 159 3.97 -0.26 29.72
C THR A 159 4.53 1.04 30.29
N ASN A 160 5.09 0.96 31.50
CA ASN A 160 5.85 2.06 32.09
C ASN A 160 7.22 2.19 31.41
N ILE A 161 7.57 3.41 31.00
CA ILE A 161 8.80 3.72 30.28
C ILE A 161 9.91 4.12 31.23
N LYS A 162 11.10 3.55 31.01
CA LYS A 162 12.31 3.83 31.78
C LYS A 162 12.77 5.29 31.65
N ASP A 163 13.64 5.70 32.56
CA ASP A 163 14.28 7.03 32.58
C ASP A 163 13.28 8.20 32.58
N ALA A 164 13.53 9.24 31.77
CA ALA A 164 12.67 10.41 31.68
C ALA A 164 11.31 10.15 30.99
N GLY A 165 11.15 9.01 30.31
CA GLY A 165 10.01 8.73 29.44
C GLY A 165 10.40 8.66 27.95
N ALA A 166 9.40 8.50 27.09
CA ALA A 166 9.55 8.41 25.64
C ALA A 166 8.97 9.62 24.91
N PHE A 167 9.73 10.14 23.94
CA PHE A 167 9.21 11.03 22.91
C PHE A 167 8.51 10.21 21.83
N ILE A 168 7.31 10.64 21.44
CA ILE A 168 6.48 9.99 20.42
C ILE A 168 6.37 10.91 19.20
N PRO A 169 7.16 10.69 18.13
CA PRO A 169 7.04 11.47 16.89
C PRO A 169 5.72 11.27 16.16
N ILE A 170 5.17 10.04 16.20
CA ILE A 170 3.89 9.66 15.61
C ILE A 170 3.10 8.83 16.61
N SER A 171 1.81 9.12 16.79
CA SER A 171 0.99 8.39 17.76
C SER A 171 0.72 6.94 17.33
N ILE A 172 0.44 6.06 18.30
CA ILE A 172 0.04 4.66 18.03
C ILE A 172 -1.20 4.63 17.13
N SER A 173 -2.19 5.48 17.40
CA SER A 173 -3.42 5.55 16.60
C SER A 173 -3.15 5.94 15.13
N GLU A 174 -2.26 6.90 14.90
CA GLU A 174 -1.90 7.29 13.53
C GLU A 174 -1.10 6.18 12.84
N ALA A 175 -0.17 5.51 13.55
CA ALA A 175 0.55 4.36 13.00
C ALA A 175 -0.40 3.21 12.62
N ILE A 176 -1.41 2.91 13.45
CA ILE A 176 -2.47 1.92 13.14
C ILE A 176 -3.25 2.34 11.89
N LYS A 177 -3.65 3.61 11.79
CA LYS A 177 -4.39 4.14 10.64
C LYS A 177 -3.61 3.98 9.33
N ILE A 178 -2.32 4.34 9.36
CA ILE A 178 -1.43 4.21 8.20
C ILE A 178 -1.29 2.74 7.79
N ALA A 179 -1.07 1.85 8.76
CA ALA A 179 -0.94 0.42 8.50
C ALA A 179 -2.24 -0.19 7.94
N LYS A 180 -3.40 0.12 8.55
CA LYS A 180 -4.72 -0.34 8.06
C LYS A 180 -5.01 0.15 6.65
N LYS A 181 -4.74 1.43 6.35
CA LYS A 181 -4.89 1.97 5.00
C LYS A 181 -4.06 1.19 3.98
N LYS A 182 -2.85 0.74 4.36
CA LYS A 182 -1.99 -0.02 3.45
C LYS A 182 -2.47 -1.47 3.23
N LEU A 183 -3.21 -2.03 4.18
CA LEU A 183 -3.81 -3.36 4.11
C LEU A 183 -5.26 -3.34 3.58
N SER A 184 -5.81 -2.19 3.20
CA SER A 184 -7.24 -2.06 2.86
C SER A 184 -7.69 -2.81 1.61
N ARG A 185 -6.75 -3.36 0.83
CA ARG A 185 -7.06 -4.21 -0.34
C ARG A 185 -7.55 -5.61 0.05
N TYR A 186 -7.32 -6.03 1.28
CA TYR A 186 -7.76 -7.32 1.80
C TYR A 186 -9.09 -7.17 2.53
N LYS A 187 -9.92 -8.21 2.50
CA LYS A 187 -11.29 -8.20 3.01
C LYS A 187 -11.31 -8.13 4.54
N GLU A 188 -10.49 -8.95 5.20
CA GLU A 188 -10.45 -9.03 6.65
C GLU A 188 -9.10 -8.58 7.20
N VAL A 189 -9.09 -7.46 7.95
CA VAL A 189 -7.87 -6.93 8.58
C VAL A 189 -8.16 -6.60 10.04
N LYS A 190 -7.64 -7.43 10.95
CA LYS A 190 -7.80 -7.26 12.40
C LYS A 190 -6.47 -7.02 13.09
N LEU A 191 -6.38 -5.97 13.90
CA LEU A 191 -5.15 -5.69 14.65
C LEU A 191 -4.99 -6.71 15.79
N ILE A 192 -3.79 -7.29 15.91
CA ILE A 192 -3.45 -8.29 16.94
C ILE A 192 -2.61 -7.64 18.03
N SER A 193 -1.51 -6.98 17.66
CA SER A 193 -0.59 -6.39 18.62
C SER A 193 0.15 -5.18 18.04
N VAL A 194 0.63 -4.34 18.93
CA VAL A 194 1.50 -3.21 18.64
C VAL A 194 2.72 -3.31 19.52
N LYS A 195 3.91 -3.20 18.93
CA LYS A 195 5.19 -3.10 19.62
C LYS A 195 5.90 -1.83 19.20
N ALA A 196 6.34 -1.03 20.15
CA ALA A 196 7.13 0.16 19.92
C ALA A 196 8.62 -0.16 20.07
N HIS A 197 9.42 0.22 19.08
CA HIS A 197 10.86 0.10 19.15
C HIS A 197 11.48 1.46 19.54
N LEU A 198 12.07 1.51 20.73
CA LEU A 198 12.57 2.72 21.37
C LEU A 198 14.10 2.79 21.26
N LYS A 199 14.61 3.88 20.70
CA LYS A 199 16.04 4.20 20.71
C LYS A 199 16.35 5.24 21.77
N ARG A 200 17.60 5.24 22.23
CA ARG A 200 18.09 6.20 23.21
C ARG A 200 17.90 7.64 22.73
N LEU A 201 17.47 8.53 23.63
CA LEU A 201 17.39 9.97 23.42
C LEU A 201 18.18 10.67 24.53
N TYR A 202 19.21 11.41 24.15
CA TYR A 202 20.05 12.18 25.07
C TYR A 202 19.61 13.64 25.02
N ILE A 203 19.25 14.20 26.18
CA ILE A 203 18.80 15.59 26.29
C ILE A 203 19.89 16.36 27.02
N PHE A 204 20.71 17.09 26.28
CA PHE A 204 21.83 17.84 26.82
C PHE A 204 21.40 19.24 27.22
N LYS A 205 21.88 19.69 28.38
CA LYS A 205 21.78 21.07 28.83
C LYS A 205 23.18 21.63 28.97
N GLY A 206 23.36 22.88 28.56
CA GLY A 206 24.65 23.52 28.70
C GLY A 206 24.61 25.02 28.47
N LYS A 207 25.79 25.60 28.51
CA LYS A 207 26.01 27.04 28.38
C LYS A 207 27.19 27.30 27.46
N VAL A 208 26.98 28.11 26.44
CA VAL A 208 28.04 28.67 25.61
C VAL A 208 28.33 30.09 26.05
N SER A 209 29.60 30.36 26.36
CA SER A 209 30.10 31.67 26.78
C SER A 209 31.01 32.24 25.68
N TYR A 210 30.79 33.50 25.31
CA TYR A 210 31.45 34.14 24.17
C TYR A 210 31.71 35.63 24.45
N LYS A 211 32.64 36.23 23.70
CA LYS A 211 32.95 37.68 23.77
C LYS A 211 32.37 38.38 22.53
N LEU A 212 31.47 39.32 22.75
CA LEU A 212 30.90 40.21 21.74
C LEU A 212 30.46 41.51 22.42
N ASN A 213 31.26 42.57 22.28
CA ASN A 213 31.11 43.84 23.01
C ASN A 213 30.96 43.62 24.53
N GLY A 214 31.78 42.72 25.09
CA GLY A 214 31.71 42.24 26.48
C GLY A 214 31.59 40.71 26.58
N ARG A 215 31.69 40.15 27.80
CA ARG A 215 31.47 38.72 28.05
C ARG A 215 29.97 38.44 28.11
N LYS A 216 29.49 37.54 27.26
CA LYS A 216 28.09 37.10 27.20
C LYS A 216 28.02 35.58 27.30
N SER A 217 26.83 35.08 27.58
CA SER A 217 26.59 33.65 27.59
C SER A 217 25.16 33.30 27.22
N ARG A 218 24.97 32.15 26.60
CA ARG A 218 23.67 31.63 26.18
C ARG A 218 23.53 30.19 26.67
N ARG A 219 22.40 29.88 27.31
CA ARG A 219 22.05 28.50 27.64
C ARG A 219 21.48 27.80 26.41
N PHE A 220 21.71 26.50 26.30
CA PHE A 220 21.15 25.68 25.26
C PHE A 220 20.57 24.39 25.85
N ILE A 221 19.54 23.90 25.18
CA ILE A 221 19.01 22.56 25.37
C ILE A 221 18.93 21.95 23.98
N ILE A 222 19.66 20.86 23.77
CA ILE A 222 19.67 20.17 22.49
C ILE A 222 19.53 18.68 22.80
N SER A 223 18.59 18.04 22.11
CA SER A 223 18.39 16.60 22.22
C SER A 223 18.85 15.91 20.96
N ILE A 224 19.44 14.72 21.11
CA ILE A 224 19.88 13.87 20.00
C ILE A 224 19.51 12.42 20.28
N ASP A 225 18.90 11.77 19.30
CA ASP A 225 18.55 10.35 19.41
C ASP A 225 19.60 9.41 18.84
N GLY A 226 19.43 8.11 19.08
CA GLY A 226 20.34 7.05 18.63
C GLY A 226 20.48 6.89 17.12
N ASP A 227 19.69 7.60 16.31
CA ASP A 227 19.86 7.68 14.85
C ASP A 227 20.56 9.00 14.43
N GLY A 228 21.05 9.79 15.39
CA GLY A 228 21.73 11.07 15.16
C GLY A 228 20.79 12.26 14.90
N LYS A 229 19.47 12.09 15.01
CA LYS A 229 18.52 13.19 14.75
C LYS A 229 18.49 14.17 15.90
N ILE A 230 18.61 15.46 15.56
CA ILE A 230 18.70 16.58 16.50
C ILE A 230 17.32 17.23 16.70
N TYR A 231 17.05 17.62 17.95
CA TYR A 231 15.87 18.36 18.37
C TYR A 231 16.30 19.57 19.21
N TRP A 232 15.77 20.75 18.88
CA TRP A 232 16.24 22.03 19.43
C TRP A 232 15.67 22.42 20.80
N GLU A 233 14.96 21.52 21.48
CA GLU A 233 14.37 21.72 22.81
C GLU A 233 14.24 20.36 23.53
N ILE A 234 13.56 20.33 24.69
CA ILE A 234 13.12 19.08 25.34
C ILE A 234 11.83 18.62 24.64
N PRO A 235 11.83 17.47 23.93
CA PRO A 235 10.60 16.93 23.38
C PRO A 235 9.60 16.57 24.47
N THR A 236 8.30 16.62 24.19
CA THR A 236 7.28 16.13 25.13
C THR A 236 7.48 14.64 25.37
N LEU A 237 7.72 14.25 26.63
CA LEU A 237 7.94 12.87 27.02
C LEU A 237 6.70 12.31 27.70
N VAL A 238 6.29 11.11 27.29
CA VAL A 238 5.30 10.32 28.01
C VAL A 238 5.98 9.34 28.94
N LYS A 239 5.36 9.06 30.08
CA LYS A 239 5.87 8.04 31.00
C LYS A 239 5.39 6.64 30.67
N ASN A 240 4.30 6.51 29.94
CA ASN A 240 3.61 5.24 29.75
C ASN A 240 3.18 5.11 28.27
N LEU A 241 3.18 3.88 27.75
CA LEU A 241 2.71 3.55 26.40
C LEU A 241 1.72 2.37 26.44
N ASN A 242 0.66 2.46 25.64
CA ASN A 242 -0.33 1.39 25.48
C ASN A 242 0.12 0.41 24.39
N CYS A 243 1.28 -0.21 24.58
CA CYS A 243 1.84 -1.22 23.70
C CYS A 243 3.03 -1.92 24.37
N GLU A 244 3.47 -3.04 23.79
CA GLU A 244 4.77 -3.60 24.14
C GLU A 244 5.89 -2.65 23.72
N VAL A 245 7.01 -2.69 24.43
CA VAL A 245 8.16 -1.83 24.13
C VAL A 245 9.44 -2.64 24.08
N GLU A 246 10.30 -2.29 23.13
CA GLU A 246 11.63 -2.85 22.97
C GLU A 246 12.64 -1.71 23.01
N TYR A 247 13.75 -1.90 23.72
CA TYR A 247 14.74 -0.86 23.98
C TYR A 247 16.04 -1.19 23.24
N GLU A 248 16.50 -0.27 22.40
CA GLU A 248 17.81 -0.33 21.75
C GLU A 248 18.74 0.73 22.35
N THR A 249 19.86 0.27 22.89
CA THR A 249 20.94 1.11 23.41
C THR A 249 22.23 0.85 22.66
N ASN A 250 22.96 1.92 22.36
CA ASN A 250 24.34 1.85 21.88
C ASN A 250 25.23 2.65 22.85
N SER A 251 26.14 1.97 23.54
CA SER A 251 27.01 2.56 24.57
C SER A 251 28.02 3.55 24.00
N GLU A 252 28.55 3.29 22.79
CA GLU A 252 29.50 4.15 22.09
C GLU A 252 28.85 5.44 21.56
N PHE A 253 27.55 5.37 21.24
CA PHE A 253 26.81 6.49 20.68
C PHE A 253 26.80 7.73 21.58
N TYR A 254 26.87 7.58 22.91
CA TYR A 254 26.86 8.73 23.83
C TYR A 254 28.03 9.70 23.58
N TYR A 255 29.24 9.18 23.40
CA TYR A 255 30.42 10.03 23.22
C TYR A 255 30.32 10.82 21.91
N ASN A 256 29.92 10.14 20.83
CA ASN A 256 29.65 10.77 19.54
C ASN A 256 28.54 11.84 19.66
N ALA A 257 27.44 11.52 20.34
CA ALA A 257 26.35 12.46 20.59
C ALA A 257 26.82 13.71 21.34
N ARG A 258 27.64 13.55 22.38
CA ARG A 258 28.18 14.69 23.14
C ARG A 258 29.04 15.61 22.27
N ASP A 259 29.93 15.04 21.47
CA ASP A 259 30.84 15.81 20.61
C ASP A 259 30.08 16.56 19.52
N GLN A 260 29.08 15.91 18.91
CA GLN A 260 28.16 16.57 17.96
C GLN A 260 27.44 17.75 18.61
N ILE A 261 26.94 17.60 19.83
CA ILE A 261 26.24 18.66 20.54
C ILE A 261 27.15 19.85 20.84
N ILE A 262 28.42 19.60 21.19
CA ILE A 262 29.41 20.67 21.39
C ILE A 262 29.59 21.46 20.08
N LYS A 263 29.79 20.78 18.96
CA LYS A 263 29.92 21.40 17.63
C LYS A 263 28.67 22.19 17.23
N ILE A 264 27.49 21.66 17.51
CA ILE A 264 26.21 22.35 17.25
C ILE A 264 26.06 23.59 18.14
N ALA A 265 26.51 23.51 19.40
CA ALA A 265 26.43 24.64 20.34
C ALA A 265 27.34 25.80 19.94
N GLU A 266 28.41 25.57 19.17
CA GLU A 266 29.24 26.64 18.57
C GLU A 266 28.40 27.53 17.64
N ASN A 267 27.51 26.93 16.84
CA ASN A 267 26.63 27.64 15.91
C ASN A 267 25.57 28.50 16.60
N LEU A 268 25.39 28.38 17.92
CA LEU A 268 24.47 29.23 18.70
C LEU A 268 25.07 30.61 19.03
N VAL A 269 26.36 30.80 18.77
CA VAL A 269 27.10 32.02 19.03
C VAL A 269 26.92 32.99 17.84
N PRO A 270 26.65 34.28 18.07
CA PRO A 270 26.49 35.24 16.98
C PRO A 270 27.75 35.37 16.12
N GLN A 271 27.58 35.64 14.83
CA GLN A 271 28.68 35.89 13.90
C GLN A 271 29.57 37.03 14.41
N GLY A 272 30.89 36.86 14.31
CA GLY A 272 31.89 37.83 14.82
C GLY A 272 32.18 37.76 16.33
N ALA A 273 31.50 36.88 17.08
CA ALA A 273 31.81 36.65 18.48
C ALA A 273 32.88 35.57 18.66
N ILE A 274 33.77 35.76 19.65
CA ILE A 274 34.83 34.79 19.97
C ILE A 274 34.32 33.85 21.07
N ILE A 275 34.19 32.56 20.76
CA ILE A 275 33.81 31.53 21.75
C ILE A 275 34.90 31.46 22.83
N LYS A 276 34.48 31.48 24.09
CA LYS A 276 35.38 31.35 25.25
C LYS A 276 35.28 29.99 25.91
N LYS A 277 34.07 29.46 26.04
CA LYS A 277 33.84 28.16 26.68
C LYS A 277 32.47 27.61 26.30
N ILE A 278 32.43 26.33 25.94
CA ILE A 278 31.20 25.55 25.92
C ILE A 278 31.25 24.60 27.11
N LYS A 279 30.30 24.74 28.03
CA LYS A 279 30.20 23.90 29.22
C LYS A 279 28.90 23.10 29.17
N PRO A 280 28.94 21.78 28.93
CA PRO A 280 27.83 20.90 29.25
C PRO A 280 27.56 20.96 30.76
N GLU A 281 26.32 21.21 31.15
CA GLU A 281 25.87 21.30 32.55
C GLU A 281 25.24 19.98 33.03
N GLY A 282 24.95 19.06 32.10
CA GLY A 282 24.44 17.72 32.39
C GLY A 282 23.67 17.15 31.19
N HIS A 283 23.25 15.89 31.31
CA HIS A 283 22.34 15.27 30.35
C HIS A 283 21.23 14.51 31.07
N LYS A 284 20.07 14.42 30.43
CA LYS A 284 18.96 13.56 30.85
C LYS A 284 18.81 12.43 29.83
N LEU A 285 18.63 11.22 30.33
CA LEU A 285 18.35 10.04 29.52
C LEU A 285 16.84 9.92 29.29
N ALA A 286 16.45 9.71 28.05
CA ALA A 286 15.09 9.50 27.61
C ALA A 286 15.09 8.49 26.46
N TRP A 287 13.91 8.25 25.90
CA TRP A 287 13.72 7.39 24.74
C TRP A 287 12.99 8.12 23.63
N VAL A 288 13.14 7.66 22.40
CA VAL A 288 12.31 8.07 21.27
C VAL A 288 11.76 6.83 20.58
N VAL A 289 10.49 6.85 20.21
CA VAL A 289 9.93 5.81 19.34
C VAL A 289 10.53 5.98 17.93
N SER A 290 11.35 5.01 17.51
CA SER A 290 11.96 5.01 16.18
C SER A 290 11.02 4.44 15.13
N TYR A 291 10.28 3.39 15.48
CA TYR A 291 9.23 2.78 14.66
C TYR A 291 8.28 1.92 15.50
N TYR A 292 7.13 1.59 14.93
CA TYR A 292 6.20 0.61 15.45
C TYR A 292 6.22 -0.64 14.57
N ILE A 293 6.09 -1.81 15.19
CA ILE A 293 5.74 -3.06 14.53
C ILE A 293 4.29 -3.37 14.89
N LEU A 294 3.42 -3.39 13.89
CA LEU A 294 2.00 -3.68 14.05
C LEU A 294 1.69 -5.05 13.43
N ARG A 295 1.20 -5.98 14.24
CA ARG A 295 0.76 -7.30 13.75
C ARG A 295 -0.74 -7.30 13.51
N PHE A 296 -1.14 -7.79 12.35
CA PHE A 296 -2.52 -7.94 11.92
C PHE A 296 -2.82 -9.40 11.59
N LYS A 297 -4.06 -9.85 11.84
CA LYS A 297 -4.65 -11.00 11.16
C LYS A 297 -5.16 -10.49 9.82
N VAL A 298 -4.74 -11.12 8.73
CA VAL A 298 -5.15 -10.76 7.37
C VAL A 298 -5.49 -12.05 6.64
N GLY A 299 -6.76 -12.21 6.25
CA GLY A 299 -7.26 -13.47 5.72
C GLY A 299 -6.95 -14.66 6.63
N LEU A 300 -6.30 -15.69 6.07
CA LEU A 300 -5.90 -16.92 6.76
C LEU A 300 -4.49 -16.85 7.38
N THR A 301 -3.80 -15.73 7.26
CA THR A 301 -2.44 -15.52 7.81
C THR A 301 -2.36 -14.27 8.69
N LYS A 302 -1.14 -13.89 9.04
CA LYS A 302 -0.82 -12.67 9.77
C LYS A 302 0.13 -11.80 8.95
N ALA A 303 0.04 -10.49 9.14
CA ALA A 303 0.93 -9.52 8.54
C ALA A 303 1.62 -8.68 9.62
N SER A 304 2.90 -8.40 9.46
CA SER A 304 3.66 -7.46 10.27
C SER A 304 3.96 -6.22 9.44
N VAL A 305 3.47 -5.06 9.88
CA VAL A 305 3.67 -3.77 9.23
C VAL A 305 4.59 -2.91 10.10
N VAL A 306 5.70 -2.44 9.51
CA VAL A 306 6.67 -1.58 10.20
C VAL A 306 6.41 -0.13 9.80
N VAL A 307 5.97 0.70 10.74
CA VAL A 307 5.69 2.12 10.54
C VAL A 307 6.78 2.95 11.19
N GLY A 308 7.53 3.71 10.39
CA GLY A 308 8.57 4.61 10.85
C GLY A 308 8.02 5.83 11.58
N ARG A 309 8.90 6.49 12.35
CA ARG A 309 8.61 7.73 13.08
C ARG A 309 8.07 8.91 12.24
N LYS A 310 8.18 8.89 10.90
CA LYS A 310 7.59 9.91 10.01
C LYS A 310 6.24 9.48 9.43
N GLY A 311 5.74 8.29 9.79
CA GLY A 311 4.55 7.70 9.18
C GLY A 311 4.84 6.96 7.87
N ASP A 312 6.11 6.78 7.51
CA ASP A 312 6.54 5.96 6.38
C ASP A 312 6.36 4.46 6.66
N ILE A 313 5.87 3.70 5.69
CA ILE A 313 5.87 2.24 5.75
C ILE A 313 7.26 1.75 5.36
N ARG A 314 7.99 1.16 6.30
CA ARG A 314 9.34 0.62 6.06
C ARG A 314 9.30 -0.77 5.48
N ASN A 315 8.37 -1.60 5.94
CA ASN A 315 8.23 -2.99 5.49
C ASN A 315 6.83 -3.53 5.78
N ILE A 316 6.40 -4.51 4.99
CA ILE A 316 5.22 -5.34 5.20
C ILE A 316 5.64 -6.78 4.95
N ILE A 317 5.48 -7.63 5.96
CA ILE A 317 5.85 -9.04 5.90
C ILE A 317 4.61 -9.87 6.21
N PHE A 318 4.28 -10.83 5.36
CA PHE A 318 3.23 -11.82 5.62
C PHE A 318 3.87 -13.08 6.21
N ASP A 319 3.26 -13.62 7.26
CA ASP A 319 3.61 -14.96 7.74
C ASP A 319 3.22 -15.97 6.63
N PRO A 320 3.98 -17.05 6.41
CA PRO A 320 3.62 -18.08 5.44
C PRO A 320 2.22 -18.64 5.69
N LEU A 321 1.50 -18.96 4.62
CA LEU A 321 0.20 -19.62 4.74
C LEU A 321 0.37 -21.00 5.38
N ASP A 322 -0.47 -21.26 6.37
CA ASP A 322 -0.58 -22.55 7.02
C ASP A 322 -1.48 -23.44 6.16
N GLU A 323 -0.86 -24.38 5.45
CA GLU A 323 -1.56 -25.24 4.48
C GLU A 323 -2.75 -25.96 5.12
N ARG A 324 -2.60 -26.47 6.35
CA ARG A 324 -3.68 -27.18 7.04
C ARG A 324 -4.90 -26.28 7.27
N LYS A 325 -4.67 -25.01 7.62
CA LYS A 325 -5.77 -24.04 7.81
C LYS A 325 -6.45 -23.68 6.51
N VAL A 326 -5.68 -23.58 5.42
CA VAL A 326 -6.23 -23.33 4.09
C VAL A 326 -7.10 -24.51 3.65
N GLU A 327 -6.60 -25.74 3.80
CA GLU A 327 -7.33 -26.96 3.47
C GLU A 327 -8.61 -27.11 4.30
N GLU A 328 -8.54 -26.85 5.61
CA GLU A 328 -9.70 -26.85 6.50
C GLU A 328 -10.73 -25.78 6.13
N PHE A 329 -10.29 -24.55 5.84
CA PHE A 329 -11.17 -23.44 5.51
C PHE A 329 -11.93 -23.66 4.20
N TYR A 330 -11.22 -24.11 3.16
CA TYR A 330 -11.83 -24.34 1.85
C TYR A 330 -12.45 -25.73 1.71
N LYS A 331 -12.16 -26.66 2.64
CA LYS A 331 -12.51 -28.08 2.56
C LYS A 331 -11.98 -28.75 1.29
N GLY A 332 -10.72 -28.47 0.97
CA GLY A 332 -10.08 -28.93 -0.26
C GLY A 332 -8.58 -29.17 -0.06
N LYS A 333 -7.92 -29.73 -1.07
CA LYS A 333 -6.48 -29.98 -1.06
C LYS A 333 -5.72 -28.86 -1.77
N ILE A 334 -4.57 -28.47 -1.22
CA ILE A 334 -3.72 -27.49 -1.88
C ILE A 334 -2.94 -28.12 -3.02
N VAL A 335 -2.89 -27.40 -4.15
CA VAL A 335 -2.04 -27.70 -5.30
C VAL A 335 -1.24 -26.45 -5.64
N LYS A 336 0.09 -26.57 -5.66
CA LYS A 336 1.00 -25.47 -6.02
C LYS A 336 1.42 -25.62 -7.48
N GLN A 337 1.13 -24.62 -8.30
CA GLN A 337 1.44 -24.64 -9.74
C GLN A 337 1.93 -23.25 -10.15
N ASP A 338 3.11 -23.17 -10.79
CA ASP A 338 3.65 -21.93 -11.39
C ASP A 338 3.60 -20.67 -10.51
N LYS A 339 3.89 -20.82 -9.20
CA LYS A 339 3.87 -19.79 -8.15
C LYS A 339 2.47 -19.36 -7.68
N GLU A 340 1.41 -19.92 -8.24
CA GLU A 340 0.05 -19.79 -7.71
C GLU A 340 -0.25 -20.88 -6.69
N ILE A 341 -1.06 -20.53 -5.69
CA ILE A 341 -1.62 -21.49 -4.74
C ILE A 341 -3.06 -21.72 -5.17
N LYS A 342 -3.39 -22.98 -5.47
CA LYS A 342 -4.73 -23.42 -5.81
C LYS A 342 -5.26 -24.36 -4.74
N VAL A 343 -6.57 -24.36 -4.53
CA VAL A 343 -7.26 -25.32 -3.70
C VAL A 343 -8.27 -26.06 -4.58
N ILE A 344 -8.19 -27.39 -4.60
CA ILE A 344 -9.14 -28.24 -5.31
C ILE A 344 -10.07 -28.87 -4.27
N ARG A 345 -11.38 -28.67 -4.44
CA ARG A 345 -12.40 -29.29 -3.58
C ARG A 345 -13.50 -29.93 -4.40
N GLU A 346 -14.21 -30.87 -3.78
CA GLU A 346 -15.42 -31.42 -4.37
C GLU A 346 -16.56 -30.42 -4.30
N LEU A 347 -17.20 -30.18 -5.45
CA LEU A 347 -18.44 -29.41 -5.52
C LEU A 347 -19.65 -30.33 -5.36
N ASN A 348 -19.61 -31.48 -6.02
CA ASN A 348 -20.55 -32.61 -5.89
C ASN A 348 -19.92 -33.89 -6.50
N ASP A 349 -20.73 -34.93 -6.67
CA ASP A 349 -20.29 -36.22 -7.22
C ASP A 349 -19.66 -36.10 -8.63
N ASN A 350 -20.07 -35.09 -9.41
CA ASN A 350 -19.75 -34.94 -10.83
C ASN A 350 -18.71 -33.85 -11.12
N PHE A 351 -18.54 -32.90 -10.20
CA PHE A 351 -17.76 -31.69 -10.43
C PHE A 351 -16.81 -31.37 -9.27
N LEU A 352 -15.66 -30.82 -9.63
CA LEU A 352 -14.68 -30.21 -8.74
C LEU A 352 -14.75 -28.68 -8.87
N GLU A 353 -14.20 -28.00 -7.87
CA GLU A 353 -13.94 -26.56 -7.90
C GLU A 353 -12.46 -26.30 -7.67
N GLU A 354 -11.84 -25.56 -8.59
CA GLU A 354 -10.47 -25.09 -8.51
C GLU A 354 -10.46 -23.62 -8.11
N ILE A 355 -9.94 -23.31 -6.93
CA ILE A 355 -9.92 -21.97 -6.34
C ILE A 355 -8.49 -21.46 -6.30
N THR A 356 -8.20 -20.38 -7.01
CA THR A 356 -6.92 -19.65 -6.92
C THR A 356 -6.98 -18.68 -5.74
N ILE A 357 -6.01 -18.75 -4.83
CA ILE A 357 -5.93 -17.88 -3.64
C ILE A 357 -4.72 -16.95 -3.67
N ASN A 358 -4.84 -15.78 -3.04
CA ASN A 358 -3.74 -14.81 -2.89
C ASN A 358 -2.79 -15.17 -1.75
N GLU A 359 -1.78 -14.32 -1.50
CA GLU A 359 -0.76 -14.51 -0.47
C GLU A 359 -1.29 -14.52 0.97
N VAL A 360 -2.54 -14.07 1.19
CA VAL A 360 -3.22 -14.10 2.49
C VAL A 360 -4.32 -15.17 2.56
N GLY A 361 -4.44 -16.00 1.54
CA GLY A 361 -5.39 -17.11 1.47
C GLY A 361 -6.82 -16.71 1.08
N GLU A 362 -7.03 -15.50 0.56
CA GLU A 362 -8.33 -15.08 0.03
C GLU A 362 -8.50 -15.55 -1.43
N ALA A 363 -9.70 -16.04 -1.77
CA ALA A 363 -10.03 -16.45 -3.13
C ALA A 363 -10.00 -15.26 -4.12
N ILE A 364 -9.23 -15.42 -5.20
CA ILE A 364 -9.14 -14.50 -6.33
C ILE A 364 -10.06 -14.97 -7.47
N LYS A 365 -10.03 -16.28 -7.76
CA LYS A 365 -10.75 -16.91 -8.87
C LYS A 365 -11.25 -18.27 -8.43
N SER A 366 -12.44 -18.64 -8.91
CA SER A 366 -12.98 -20.00 -8.80
C SER A 366 -13.39 -20.48 -10.18
N ILE A 367 -13.06 -21.74 -10.49
CA ILE A 367 -13.37 -22.41 -11.75
C ILE A 367 -14.02 -23.75 -11.43
N LYS A 368 -15.21 -23.98 -12.00
CA LYS A 368 -15.85 -25.31 -11.98
C LYS A 368 -15.14 -26.23 -12.96
N ARG A 369 -14.89 -27.48 -12.56
CA ARG A 369 -14.22 -28.51 -13.34
C ARG A 369 -15.07 -29.77 -13.38
N ILE A 370 -15.26 -30.36 -14.55
CA ILE A 370 -15.89 -31.69 -14.65
C ILE A 370 -14.92 -32.77 -14.17
N LYS A 371 -15.42 -33.79 -13.46
CA LYS A 371 -14.60 -34.96 -13.07
C LYS A 371 -14.37 -35.88 -14.28
N PRO A 372 -13.17 -36.46 -14.45
CA PRO A 372 -12.88 -37.40 -15.54
C PRO A 372 -13.86 -38.56 -15.63
N GLU A 373 -14.25 -39.15 -14.49
CA GLU A 373 -15.15 -40.29 -14.44
C GLU A 373 -16.54 -39.94 -14.96
N TYR A 374 -17.03 -38.74 -14.63
CA TYR A 374 -18.31 -38.25 -15.12
C TYR A 374 -18.25 -37.90 -16.62
N ALA A 375 -17.16 -37.27 -17.08
CA ALA A 375 -16.94 -37.01 -18.51
C ALA A 375 -16.92 -38.31 -19.33
N ILE A 376 -16.26 -39.36 -18.83
CA ILE A 376 -16.25 -40.69 -19.46
C ILE A 376 -17.67 -41.27 -19.48
N SER A 377 -18.42 -41.20 -18.37
CA SER A 377 -19.81 -41.67 -18.32
C SER A 377 -20.68 -40.98 -19.37
N LEU A 378 -20.60 -39.65 -19.48
CA LEU A 378 -21.35 -38.88 -20.47
C LEU A 378 -21.01 -39.28 -21.90
N ALA A 379 -19.72 -39.50 -22.20
CA ALA A 379 -19.29 -39.97 -23.52
C ALA A 379 -19.80 -41.39 -23.82
N ARG A 380 -19.76 -42.30 -22.84
CA ARG A 380 -20.28 -43.67 -22.97
C ARG A 380 -21.78 -43.68 -23.24
N ASP A 381 -22.54 -42.90 -22.48
CA ASP A 381 -23.99 -42.80 -22.64
C ASP A 381 -24.35 -42.18 -24.00
N PHE A 382 -23.62 -41.14 -24.41
CA PHE A 382 -23.84 -40.48 -25.69
C PHE A 382 -23.63 -41.41 -26.89
N TYR A 383 -22.57 -42.22 -26.87
CA TYR A 383 -22.29 -43.19 -27.93
C TYR A 383 -23.02 -44.51 -27.75
N ASN A 384 -23.71 -44.73 -26.62
CA ASN A 384 -24.30 -46.01 -26.22
C ASN A 384 -23.26 -47.15 -26.15
N ILE A 385 -22.07 -46.86 -25.59
CA ILE A 385 -20.92 -47.77 -25.49
C ILE A 385 -20.50 -47.95 -24.03
N HIS A 386 -20.99 -49.02 -23.40
CA HIS A 386 -20.70 -49.33 -21.99
C HIS A 386 -19.56 -50.34 -21.79
N LYS A 387 -18.84 -50.71 -22.85
CA LYS A 387 -17.66 -51.61 -22.85
C LYS A 387 -16.47 -50.93 -23.54
N GLY A 388 -15.30 -51.57 -23.57
CA GLY A 388 -14.10 -51.00 -24.19
C GLY A 388 -13.24 -50.16 -23.25
N GLU A 389 -12.01 -49.90 -23.67
CA GLU A 389 -11.03 -49.13 -22.92
C GLU A 389 -11.29 -47.63 -23.08
N SER A 390 -11.04 -46.85 -22.04
CA SER A 390 -11.23 -45.39 -22.09
C SER A 390 -10.01 -44.69 -21.54
N ARG A 391 -9.61 -43.61 -22.22
CA ARG A 391 -8.59 -42.67 -21.75
C ARG A 391 -9.11 -41.24 -21.87
N PHE A 392 -8.49 -40.33 -21.14
CA PHE A 392 -8.88 -38.92 -21.14
C PHE A 392 -7.68 -38.00 -21.03
N VAL A 393 -7.87 -36.75 -21.45
CA VAL A 393 -6.92 -35.64 -21.28
C VAL A 393 -7.69 -34.44 -20.75
N GLU A 394 -7.27 -33.92 -19.60
CA GLU A 394 -7.78 -32.66 -19.06
C GLU A 394 -7.27 -31.47 -19.87
N VAL A 395 -8.18 -30.56 -20.21
CA VAL A 395 -7.88 -29.31 -20.95
C VAL A 395 -8.46 -28.11 -20.20
N SER A 396 -8.08 -26.90 -20.62
CA SER A 396 -8.43 -25.67 -19.89
C SER A 396 -9.93 -25.43 -19.76
N ASP A 397 -10.76 -25.95 -20.67
CA ASP A 397 -12.20 -25.74 -20.74
C ASP A 397 -13.03 -27.02 -20.56
N GLY A 398 -12.41 -28.15 -20.18
CA GLY A 398 -13.12 -29.42 -20.01
C GLY A 398 -12.21 -30.65 -20.08
N ILE A 399 -12.74 -31.75 -20.61
CA ILE A 399 -12.03 -33.02 -20.74
C ILE A 399 -12.27 -33.58 -22.15
N LYS A 400 -11.18 -34.04 -22.78
CA LYS A 400 -11.24 -34.86 -23.99
C LYS A 400 -11.25 -36.33 -23.59
N VAL A 401 -12.17 -37.09 -24.14
CA VAL A 401 -12.36 -38.52 -23.85
C VAL A 401 -12.21 -39.31 -25.15
N ASP A 402 -11.53 -40.44 -25.07
CA ASP A 402 -11.41 -41.44 -26.12
C ASP A 402 -11.87 -42.78 -25.56
N ILE A 403 -12.92 -43.35 -26.17
CA ILE A 403 -13.40 -44.70 -25.88
C ILE A 403 -12.99 -45.57 -27.06
N PHE A 404 -12.09 -46.52 -26.83
CA PHE A 404 -11.67 -47.49 -27.81
C PHE A 404 -12.57 -48.73 -27.74
N PHE A 405 -13.29 -49.01 -28.83
CA PHE A 405 -14.21 -50.12 -28.92
C PHE A 405 -14.34 -50.61 -30.38
N ASN A 406 -14.31 -51.93 -30.60
CA ASN A 406 -14.46 -52.57 -31.91
C ASN A 406 -13.55 -52.00 -33.02
N ASN A 407 -12.28 -51.69 -32.71
CA ASN A 407 -11.31 -51.09 -33.64
C ASN A 407 -11.66 -49.64 -34.09
N TYR A 408 -12.47 -48.93 -33.29
CA TYR A 408 -12.76 -47.51 -33.48
C TYR A 408 -12.47 -46.72 -32.20
N HIS A 409 -12.07 -45.47 -32.39
CA HIS A 409 -11.98 -44.45 -31.36
C HIS A 409 -13.23 -43.58 -31.41
N TYR A 410 -13.95 -43.55 -30.30
CA TYR A 410 -15.11 -42.70 -30.09
C TYR A 410 -14.71 -41.53 -29.20
N LEU A 411 -14.49 -40.38 -29.84
CA LEU A 411 -13.89 -39.21 -29.24
C LEU A 411 -14.97 -38.19 -28.87
N ALA A 412 -14.92 -37.65 -27.66
CA ALA A 412 -15.79 -36.56 -27.24
C ALA A 412 -15.01 -35.52 -26.44
N LYS A 413 -15.27 -34.23 -26.68
CA LYS A 413 -14.85 -33.13 -25.82
C LYS A 413 -16.05 -32.69 -24.99
N ILE A 414 -15.93 -32.77 -23.66
CA ILE A 414 -16.96 -32.39 -22.70
C ILE A 414 -16.49 -31.12 -21.97
N ASN A 415 -17.29 -30.06 -21.97
CA ASN A 415 -16.96 -28.81 -21.28
C ASN A 415 -17.20 -28.92 -19.75
N ASN A 416 -16.81 -27.89 -19.00
CA ASN A 416 -16.97 -27.84 -17.53
C ASN A 416 -18.44 -27.74 -17.06
N GLU A 417 -19.37 -27.54 -17.98
CA GLU A 417 -20.82 -27.55 -17.75
C GLU A 417 -21.41 -28.97 -17.88
N GLY A 418 -20.68 -29.93 -18.45
CA GLY A 418 -21.15 -31.29 -18.69
C GLY A 418 -21.74 -31.51 -20.08
N GLU A 419 -21.48 -30.61 -21.03
CA GLU A 419 -22.00 -30.66 -22.39
C GLU A 419 -20.94 -31.20 -23.35
N ILE A 420 -21.33 -32.09 -24.26
CA ILE A 420 -20.48 -32.53 -25.36
C ILE A 420 -20.43 -31.42 -26.39
N VAL A 421 -19.28 -30.74 -26.48
CA VAL A 421 -19.06 -29.58 -27.37
C VAL A 421 -18.35 -29.96 -28.67
N ASP A 422 -17.71 -31.13 -28.71
CA ASP A 422 -17.09 -31.65 -29.93
C ASP A 422 -17.05 -33.18 -29.92
N LYS A 423 -17.09 -33.81 -31.09
CA LYS A 423 -17.19 -35.26 -31.24
C LYS A 423 -16.66 -35.77 -32.57
N VAL A 424 -15.99 -36.92 -32.55
CA VAL A 424 -15.44 -37.60 -33.75
C VAL A 424 -15.44 -39.10 -33.52
N VAL A 425 -15.68 -39.87 -34.57
CA VAL A 425 -15.46 -41.31 -34.59
C VAL A 425 -14.50 -41.65 -35.73
N VAL A 426 -13.42 -42.36 -35.43
CA VAL A 426 -12.42 -42.76 -36.43
C VAL A 426 -11.94 -44.20 -36.20
N PRO A 427 -11.57 -44.94 -37.26
CA PRO A 427 -10.94 -46.25 -37.10
C PRO A 427 -9.59 -46.16 -36.39
N ASP A 428 -9.23 -47.21 -35.67
CA ASP A 428 -7.90 -47.36 -35.08
C ASP A 428 -6.84 -47.62 -36.14
N ILE A 429 -5.68 -46.99 -35.97
CA ILE A 429 -4.54 -47.11 -36.88
C ILE A 429 -4.05 -48.56 -36.99
N ASN A 430 -4.18 -49.38 -35.93
CA ASN A 430 -3.68 -50.76 -35.98
C ASN A 430 -4.52 -51.66 -36.89
N THR A 431 -5.73 -51.23 -37.26
CA THR A 431 -6.55 -51.90 -38.29
C THR A 431 -5.83 -52.00 -39.65
N TYR A 432 -4.87 -51.11 -39.91
CA TYR A 432 -4.13 -51.03 -41.18
C TYR A 432 -2.63 -51.28 -40.97
N GLU A 433 -2.29 -52.25 -40.14
CA GLU A 433 -0.89 -52.65 -39.90
C GLU A 433 -0.13 -52.90 -41.22
N GLY A 434 1.16 -52.53 -41.24
CA GLY A 434 2.00 -52.64 -42.45
C GLY A 434 1.86 -51.52 -43.48
N THR A 435 0.94 -50.56 -43.30
CA THR A 435 0.81 -49.37 -44.15
C THR A 435 1.33 -48.08 -43.47
N GLU A 436 1.66 -47.05 -44.27
CA GLU A 436 1.92 -45.70 -43.77
C GLU A 436 0.57 -45.03 -43.47
N LYS A 437 0.33 -44.67 -42.20
CA LYS A 437 -0.99 -44.29 -41.71
C LYS A 437 -0.92 -43.33 -40.54
N GLY A 438 -2.02 -42.64 -40.29
CA GLY A 438 -2.22 -41.77 -39.13
C GLY A 438 -3.38 -40.80 -39.40
N TYR A 439 -3.67 -39.94 -38.44
CA TYR A 439 -4.84 -39.08 -38.47
C TYR A 439 -4.55 -37.72 -39.12
N ASN A 440 -5.53 -37.20 -39.84
CA ASN A 440 -5.53 -35.84 -40.36
C ASN A 440 -6.41 -34.94 -39.48
N LYS A 441 -5.83 -33.91 -38.86
CA LYS A 441 -6.53 -33.02 -37.91
C LYS A 441 -7.59 -32.17 -38.60
N LYS A 442 -7.34 -31.74 -39.83
CA LYS A 442 -8.27 -30.88 -40.57
C LYS A 442 -9.51 -31.63 -41.03
N ARG A 443 -9.34 -32.85 -41.55
CA ARG A 443 -10.43 -33.69 -42.03
C ARG A 443 -11.03 -34.59 -40.96
N ARG A 444 -10.37 -34.71 -39.81
CA ARG A 444 -10.81 -35.50 -38.64
C ARG A 444 -11.08 -36.96 -39.03
N CYS A 445 -10.13 -37.55 -39.74
CA CYS A 445 -10.23 -38.87 -40.33
C CYS A 445 -8.88 -39.59 -40.31
N LEU A 446 -8.91 -40.90 -40.53
CA LEU A 446 -7.74 -41.73 -40.73
C LEU A 446 -7.27 -41.64 -42.19
N ILE A 447 -5.98 -41.40 -42.38
CA ILE A 447 -5.31 -41.45 -43.67
C ILE A 447 -4.49 -42.73 -43.72
N VAL A 448 -4.67 -43.52 -44.77
CA VAL A 448 -3.90 -44.75 -45.03
C VAL A 448 -3.30 -44.65 -46.43
N LYS A 449 -1.98 -44.79 -46.54
CA LYS A 449 -1.26 -44.81 -47.81
C LYS A 449 -0.80 -46.23 -48.11
N GLU A 450 -1.33 -46.79 -49.19
CA GLU A 450 -1.08 -48.15 -49.62
C GLU A 450 -0.57 -48.15 -51.08
N GLY A 451 0.75 -48.31 -51.24
CA GLY A 451 1.40 -48.29 -52.54
C GLY A 451 1.25 -46.94 -53.26
N LYS A 452 0.38 -46.89 -54.28
CA LYS A 452 0.09 -45.69 -55.09
C LYS A 452 -1.28 -45.07 -54.76
N GLU A 453 -1.96 -45.52 -53.72
CA GLU A 453 -3.28 -45.02 -53.34
C GLU A 453 -3.26 -44.42 -51.93
N ILE A 454 -3.96 -43.30 -51.75
CA ILE A 454 -4.28 -42.73 -50.44
C ILE A 454 -5.76 -42.96 -50.19
N LYS A 455 -6.09 -43.62 -49.07
CA LYS A 455 -7.44 -43.84 -48.58
C LYS A 455 -7.72 -42.86 -47.45
N VAL A 456 -8.87 -42.18 -47.52
CA VAL A 456 -9.41 -41.33 -46.47
C VAL A 456 -10.56 -42.09 -45.82
N ILE A 457 -10.48 -42.32 -44.52
CA ILE A 457 -11.35 -43.28 -43.82
C ILE A 457 -11.95 -42.62 -42.58
N ASN A 458 -13.27 -42.67 -42.45
CA ASN A 458 -13.99 -42.22 -41.26
C ASN A 458 -14.86 -43.36 -40.69
N ASP A 459 -15.82 -43.00 -39.84
CA ASP A 459 -16.83 -43.90 -39.25
C ASP A 459 -17.71 -44.63 -40.27
N ASN A 460 -17.83 -44.13 -41.50
CA ASN A 460 -18.56 -44.76 -42.59
C ASN A 460 -17.66 -45.64 -43.49
N GLY A 461 -16.40 -45.83 -43.12
CA GLY A 461 -15.40 -46.55 -43.90
C GLY A 461 -14.65 -45.63 -44.87
N VAL A 462 -14.26 -46.17 -46.04
CA VAL A 462 -13.47 -45.41 -47.03
C VAL A 462 -14.35 -44.41 -47.75
N ILE A 463 -14.16 -43.12 -47.47
CA ILE A 463 -14.94 -42.03 -48.07
C ILE A 463 -14.27 -41.44 -49.31
N GLU A 464 -12.96 -41.63 -49.46
CA GLU A 464 -12.23 -41.12 -50.62
C GLU A 464 -11.02 -42.00 -50.93
N ARG A 465 -10.73 -42.18 -52.22
CA ARG A 465 -9.51 -42.78 -52.74
C ARG A 465 -8.82 -41.78 -53.66
N LYS A 466 -7.51 -41.64 -53.50
CA LYS A 466 -6.70 -40.73 -54.30
C LYS A 466 -5.45 -41.41 -54.81
N ASP A 467 -5.31 -41.51 -56.12
CA ASP A 467 -4.11 -42.02 -56.75
C ASP A 467 -2.95 -41.02 -56.65
N ILE A 468 -1.78 -41.55 -56.31
CA ILE A 468 -0.49 -40.84 -56.29
C ILE A 468 0.10 -40.89 -57.71
N PRO A 469 0.32 -39.74 -58.36
CA PRO A 469 0.87 -39.70 -59.72
C PRO A 469 2.23 -40.39 -59.84
N THR A 470 2.45 -41.06 -60.96
CA THR A 470 3.64 -41.90 -61.21
C THR A 470 4.85 -41.17 -61.78
N GLY A 471 4.66 -40.02 -62.43
CA GLY A 471 5.75 -39.23 -63.02
C GLY A 471 6.49 -38.38 -61.98
N ILE A 472 7.81 -38.22 -62.10
CA ILE A 472 8.63 -37.48 -61.13
C ILE A 472 8.13 -36.03 -60.94
N PHE A 473 7.84 -35.33 -62.03
CA PHE A 473 7.29 -33.96 -61.99
C PHE A 473 5.86 -33.88 -61.47
N SER A 474 5.00 -34.84 -61.82
CA SER A 474 3.62 -34.89 -61.34
C SER A 474 3.52 -35.30 -59.88
N LYS A 475 4.42 -36.18 -59.41
CA LYS A 475 4.59 -36.55 -58.01
C LYS A 475 5.12 -35.38 -57.19
N LEU A 476 6.10 -34.62 -57.70
CA LEU A 476 6.58 -33.41 -57.03
C LEU A 476 5.49 -32.33 -56.95
N LYS A 477 4.75 -32.09 -58.02
CA LYS A 477 3.61 -31.15 -58.03
C LYS A 477 2.46 -31.62 -57.12
N PHE A 478 2.21 -32.92 -57.04
CA PHE A 478 1.24 -33.53 -56.13
C PHE A 478 1.69 -33.43 -54.67
N LEU A 479 2.96 -33.72 -54.35
CA LEU A 479 3.52 -33.51 -53.02
C LEU A 479 3.44 -32.02 -52.65
N ILE A 480 3.88 -31.11 -53.52
CA ILE A 480 3.85 -29.67 -53.23
C ILE A 480 2.40 -29.19 -53.06
N ASN A 481 1.47 -29.58 -53.93
CA ASN A 481 0.07 -29.15 -53.79
C ASN A 481 -0.67 -29.85 -52.63
N ASN A 482 -0.39 -31.11 -52.28
CA ASN A 482 -1.15 -31.90 -51.29
C ASN A 482 -0.45 -32.10 -49.94
N ILE A 483 0.84 -31.80 -49.83
CA ILE A 483 1.53 -31.64 -48.52
C ILE A 483 1.35 -30.20 -48.03
N ILE A 484 1.20 -29.22 -48.94
CA ILE A 484 0.84 -27.84 -48.57
C ILE A 484 -0.69 -27.67 -48.42
N THR A 485 -1.52 -28.39 -49.19
CA THR A 485 -2.95 -28.50 -48.87
C THR A 485 -3.17 -29.64 -47.87
N SER A 486 -3.41 -29.27 -46.61
CA SER A 486 -3.56 -30.11 -45.42
C SER A 486 -4.65 -31.20 -45.43
N ASN A 487 -5.16 -31.62 -46.59
CA ASN A 487 -6.30 -32.54 -46.71
C ASN A 487 -5.90 -34.03 -46.79
N TYR A 488 -4.64 -34.38 -47.04
CA TYR A 488 -4.18 -35.78 -47.12
C TYR A 488 -2.88 -36.02 -46.34
N SER A 489 -2.46 -35.06 -45.52
CA SER A 489 -1.32 -35.21 -44.61
C SER A 489 -1.68 -36.15 -43.46
N ILE A 490 -0.67 -36.85 -42.95
CA ILE A 490 -0.73 -37.50 -41.65
C ILE A 490 -0.15 -36.50 -40.66
N ASP A 491 -0.98 -36.05 -39.72
CA ASP A 491 -0.63 -34.97 -38.78
C ASP A 491 -0.28 -35.52 -37.38
N THR A 492 -0.81 -36.68 -37.02
CA THR A 492 -0.66 -37.29 -35.68
C THR A 492 -1.10 -38.75 -35.68
N ASP A 493 -0.56 -39.54 -34.76
CA ASP A 493 -1.03 -40.91 -34.48
C ASP A 493 -1.95 -40.96 -33.26
N ASP A 494 -2.10 -39.85 -32.52
CA ASP A 494 -2.98 -39.77 -31.35
C ASP A 494 -4.38 -39.27 -31.76
N PRO A 495 -5.43 -40.11 -31.67
CA PRO A 495 -6.78 -39.70 -32.05
C PRO A 495 -7.35 -38.58 -31.15
N LEU A 496 -6.89 -38.40 -29.90
CA LEU A 496 -7.34 -37.29 -29.04
C LEU A 496 -6.94 -35.90 -29.56
N GLU A 497 -5.95 -35.82 -30.45
CA GLU A 497 -5.59 -34.58 -31.13
C GLU A 497 -6.55 -34.18 -32.26
N LEU A 498 -7.56 -35.00 -32.54
CA LEU A 498 -8.66 -34.66 -33.46
C LEU A 498 -9.76 -33.81 -32.80
N LEU A 499 -9.72 -33.61 -31.48
CA LEU A 499 -10.66 -32.82 -30.66
C LEU A 499 -10.12 -31.43 -30.27
#